data_AF-E2GHS4-F1
#
_entry.id   AF-E2GHS4-F1
#
_cell.length_a   1.000
_cell.length_b   1.000
_cell.length_c   1.000
_cell.angle_alpha   90.00
_cell.angle_beta   90.00
_cell.angle_gamma   90.00
#
_symmetry.space_group_name_H-M   'P 1'
#
loop_
_entity.id
_entity.type
_entity.pdbx_description
1 polymer ?
#
loop_
_entity_poly.entity_id
_entity_poly.type
_entity_poly.pdbx_seq_one_letter_code
_entity_poly.pdbx_strand_id
1 'polypeptide(L)'
;YVFKHPRPPKPDAPRIYEAHVGMSGEEPEVSTYREFADNVLPRIRANNYNTVQLMAFMEHSYYASFGYHVTNFFAVSSRSGTPEDLKYLVDKAHSLGLRVLMDVVHSHASNNVTDGLNGYDVGQNTHESYFHTGDRGYHKLWDSRLF
;
A
#
# COMPACT_ATOMS: atom_id res chain seq x y z
N TYR A 1 12.01 -10.71 10.28
CA TYR A 1 11.13 -11.76 9.74
C TYR A 1 11.88 -12.58 8.72
N VAL A 2 11.71 -13.90 8.71
CA VAL A 2 12.32 -14.82 7.72
C VAL A 2 11.18 -15.56 7.04
N PHE A 3 11.07 -15.43 5.72
CA PHE A 3 10.06 -16.12 4.91
C PHE A 3 10.25 -17.63 4.99
N LYS A 4 9.14 -18.36 5.13
CA LYS A 4 9.11 -19.82 5.25
C LYS A 4 8.42 -20.48 4.06
N HIS A 5 7.60 -19.75 3.32
CA HIS A 5 6.73 -20.31 2.28
C HIS A 5 7.10 -19.77 0.89
N PRO A 6 7.16 -20.64 -0.14
CA PRO A 6 7.40 -20.21 -1.51
C PRO A 6 6.18 -19.45 -2.05
N ARG A 7 6.39 -18.66 -3.11
CA ARG A 7 5.28 -18.03 -3.83
C ARG A 7 4.39 -19.11 -4.47
N PRO A 8 3.06 -19.01 -4.37
CA PRO A 8 2.16 -19.90 -5.10
C PRO A 8 2.34 -19.76 -6.62
N PRO A 9 2.05 -20.82 -7.40
CA PRO A 9 2.10 -20.76 -8.85
C PRO A 9 1.10 -19.75 -9.41
N LYS A 10 1.30 -19.32 -10.64
CA LYS A 10 0.35 -18.44 -11.34
C LYS A 10 -0.96 -19.20 -11.60
N PRO A 11 -2.13 -18.69 -11.16
CA PRO A 11 -3.41 -19.32 -11.48
C PRO A 11 -3.79 -19.06 -12.95
N ASP A 12 -4.65 -19.90 -13.51
CA ASP A 12 -5.20 -19.69 -14.86
C ASP A 12 -6.04 -18.41 -14.92
N ALA A 13 -6.85 -18.17 -13.88
CA ALA A 13 -7.67 -16.97 -13.71
C ALA A 13 -7.52 -16.40 -12.29
N PRO A 14 -7.23 -15.10 -12.13
CA PRO A 14 -7.17 -14.47 -10.83
C PRO A 14 -8.58 -14.25 -10.28
N ARG A 15 -8.83 -14.76 -9.07
CA ARG A 15 -10.00 -14.44 -8.26
C ARG A 15 -9.47 -13.62 -7.10
N ILE A 16 -9.65 -12.31 -7.20
CA ILE A 16 -8.98 -11.32 -6.38
C ILE A 16 -9.90 -10.90 -5.23
N TYR A 17 -9.40 -10.99 -4.01
CA TYR A 17 -10.00 -10.34 -2.85
C TYR A 17 -9.22 -9.03 -2.61
N GLU A 18 -9.86 -7.89 -2.86
CA GLU A 18 -9.29 -6.57 -2.61
C GLU A 18 -9.50 -6.17 -1.14
N ALA A 19 -8.47 -5.60 -0.52
CA ALA A 19 -8.50 -5.31 0.90
C ALA A 19 -7.65 -4.10 1.32
N HIS A 20 -8.13 -3.42 2.36
CA HIS A 20 -7.41 -2.41 3.11
C HIS A 20 -7.24 -2.87 4.57
N VAL A 21 -6.00 -2.99 5.04
CA VAL A 21 -5.68 -3.61 6.35
C VAL A 21 -6.29 -2.81 7.51
N GLY A 22 -6.12 -1.49 7.52
CA GLY A 22 -6.52 -0.65 8.64
C GLY A 22 -8.03 -0.62 8.94
N MET A 23 -8.89 -1.06 8.03
CA MET A 23 -10.35 -1.07 8.22
C MET A 23 -10.93 -2.49 8.14
N SER A 24 -10.09 -3.50 8.35
CA SER A 24 -10.45 -4.90 8.19
C SER A 24 -10.97 -5.56 9.47
N GLY A 25 -10.78 -4.91 10.62
CA GLY A 25 -11.28 -5.35 11.92
C GLY A 25 -12.72 -4.93 12.16
N GLU A 26 -13.32 -5.56 13.18
CA GLU A 26 -14.68 -5.27 13.63
C GLU A 26 -14.73 -3.96 14.44
N GLU A 27 -13.68 -3.69 15.22
CA GLU A 27 -13.61 -2.54 16.11
C GLU A 27 -13.36 -1.24 15.31
N PRO A 28 -13.88 -0.09 15.77
CA PRO A 28 -13.72 1.21 15.12
C PRO A 28 -12.33 1.82 15.36
N GLU A 29 -11.28 1.04 15.08
CA GLU A 29 -9.87 1.41 15.23
C GLU A 29 -9.05 0.94 14.03
N VAL A 30 -7.79 1.38 13.92
CA VAL A 30 -6.92 0.96 12.82
C VAL A 30 -6.40 -0.44 13.10
N SER A 31 -6.86 -1.41 12.33
CA SER A 31 -6.42 -2.81 12.47
C SER A 31 -4.99 -3.02 11.95
N THR A 32 -4.36 -4.07 12.46
CA THR A 32 -2.95 -4.39 12.20
C THR A 32 -2.74 -5.42 11.09
N TYR A 33 -1.52 -5.45 10.54
CA TYR A 33 -1.10 -6.47 9.58
C TYR A 33 -1.19 -7.89 10.17
N ARG A 34 -0.93 -8.04 11.48
CA ARG A 34 -1.01 -9.33 12.19
C ARG A 34 -2.45 -9.81 12.29
N GLU A 35 -3.37 -8.94 12.69
CA GLU A 35 -4.79 -9.27 12.77
C GLU A 35 -5.37 -9.60 11.40
N PHE A 36 -5.04 -8.83 10.36
CA PHE A 36 -5.45 -9.15 9.00
C PHE A 36 -4.94 -10.54 8.57
N ALA A 37 -3.66 -10.81 8.83
CA ALA A 37 -3.04 -12.08 8.49
C ALA A 37 -3.67 -13.26 9.23
N ASP A 38 -4.05 -13.07 10.49
CA ASP A 38 -4.55 -14.13 11.37
C ASP A 38 -6.05 -14.36 11.26
N ASN A 39 -6.83 -13.30 11.03
CA ASN A 39 -8.29 -13.33 11.11
C ASN A 39 -8.96 -13.22 9.74
N VAL A 40 -8.34 -12.54 8.76
CA VAL A 40 -8.96 -12.26 7.45
C VAL A 40 -8.44 -13.19 6.36
N LEU A 41 -7.13 -13.44 6.27
CA LEU A 41 -6.57 -14.35 5.25
C LEU A 41 -7.22 -15.75 5.25
N PRO A 42 -7.53 -16.39 6.41
CA PRO A 42 -8.23 -17.67 6.42
C PRO A 42 -9.62 -17.59 5.77
N ARG A 43 -10.34 -16.47 5.95
CA ARG A 43 -11.67 -16.24 5.35
C ARG A 43 -11.56 -16.09 3.84
N ILE A 44 -10.57 -15.33 3.36
CA ILE A 44 -10.30 -15.16 1.94
C ILE A 44 -10.06 -16.53 1.29
N ARG A 45 -9.19 -17.34 1.91
CA ARG A 45 -8.90 -18.68 1.41
C ARG A 45 -10.11 -19.61 1.48
N ALA A 46 -10.91 -19.55 2.54
CA ALA A 46 -12.12 -20.35 2.71
C ALA A 46 -13.17 -20.06 1.62
N ASN A 47 -13.23 -18.83 1.11
CA ASN A 47 -14.09 -18.42 0.00
C ASN A 47 -13.48 -18.69 -1.39
N ASN A 48 -12.42 -19.49 -1.48
CA ASN A 48 -11.80 -19.95 -2.74
C ASN A 48 -11.19 -18.86 -3.64
N TYR A 49 -11.00 -17.64 -3.12
CA TYR A 49 -10.11 -16.65 -3.72
C TYR A 49 -8.68 -17.21 -3.80
N ASN A 50 -7.91 -16.74 -4.79
CA ASN A 50 -6.54 -17.20 -5.02
C ASN A 50 -5.51 -16.07 -5.02
N THR A 51 -5.96 -14.82 -4.96
CA THR A 51 -5.12 -13.62 -4.99
C THR A 51 -5.71 -12.59 -4.03
N VAL A 52 -4.85 -11.89 -3.30
CA VAL A 52 -5.18 -10.73 -2.47
C VAL A 52 -4.63 -9.50 -3.16
N GLN A 53 -5.46 -8.48 -3.39
CA GLN A 53 -4.99 -7.14 -3.76
C GLN A 53 -4.88 -6.32 -2.47
N LEU A 54 -3.66 -5.93 -2.12
CA LEU A 54 -3.38 -5.20 -0.89
C LEU A 54 -3.22 -3.71 -1.17
N MET A 55 -4.20 -2.94 -0.74
CA MET A 55 -4.23 -1.48 -0.88
C MET A 55 -3.49 -0.79 0.28
N ALA A 56 -3.19 0.49 0.10
CA ALA A 56 -2.71 1.39 1.15
C ALA A 56 -1.46 0.91 1.94
N PHE A 57 -0.57 0.16 1.28
CA PHE A 57 0.65 -0.32 1.92
C PHE A 57 1.79 0.72 1.88
N MET A 58 1.89 1.52 0.81
CA MET A 58 2.84 2.63 0.73
C MET A 58 2.42 3.68 1.76
N GLU A 59 3.38 4.19 2.53
CA GLU A 59 3.10 5.13 3.60
C GLU A 59 2.49 6.43 3.07
N HIS A 60 1.45 6.89 3.77
CA HIS A 60 0.62 8.03 3.42
C HIS A 60 0.19 8.74 4.72
N SER A 61 0.41 10.04 4.83
CA SER A 61 0.08 10.78 6.07
C SER A 61 -1.42 11.00 6.26
N TYR A 62 -2.20 11.02 5.18
CA TYR A 62 -3.64 11.20 5.24
C TYR A 62 -4.39 9.86 5.14
N TYR A 63 -4.87 9.33 6.28
CA TYR A 63 -5.53 8.01 6.33
C TYR A 63 -6.74 7.89 5.40
N ALA A 64 -7.56 8.93 5.30
CA ALA A 64 -8.74 8.94 4.43
C ALA A 64 -8.42 9.09 2.93
N SER A 65 -7.13 9.21 2.54
CA SER A 65 -6.70 9.08 1.14
C SER A 65 -6.86 7.66 0.59
N PHE A 66 -7.14 6.68 1.46
CA PHE A 66 -7.18 5.27 1.08
C PHE A 66 -5.86 4.75 0.49
N GLY A 67 -4.75 5.40 0.84
CA GLY A 67 -3.41 5.08 0.34
C GLY A 67 -3.01 5.79 -0.96
N TYR A 68 -3.88 6.62 -1.54
CA TYR A 68 -3.59 7.24 -2.83
C TYR A 68 -2.67 8.46 -2.74
N HIS A 69 -2.61 9.15 -1.60
CA HIS A 69 -1.69 10.27 -1.41
C HIS A 69 -0.41 9.82 -0.69
N VAL A 70 0.45 9.09 -1.42
CA VAL A 70 1.71 8.55 -0.90
C VAL A 70 2.69 9.66 -0.52
N THR A 71 3.27 9.55 0.67
CA THR A 71 4.32 10.46 1.16
C THR A 71 5.70 9.80 1.12
N ASN A 72 5.81 8.54 1.58
CA ASN A 72 7.07 7.82 1.68
C ASN A 72 7.00 6.50 0.89
N PHE A 73 7.43 6.53 -0.37
CA PHE A 73 7.26 5.45 -1.37
C PHE A 73 7.88 4.10 -1.00
N PHE A 74 8.92 4.10 -0.15
CA PHE A 74 9.61 2.89 0.29
C PHE A 74 9.19 2.43 1.69
N ALA A 75 8.38 3.23 2.39
CA ALA A 75 7.94 2.90 3.74
C ALA A 75 6.62 2.11 3.70
N VAL A 76 6.55 1.11 4.57
CA VAL A 76 5.31 0.41 4.89
C VAL A 76 4.48 1.33 5.79
N SER A 77 3.19 1.49 5.50
CA SER A 77 2.27 2.30 6.31
C SER A 77 2.29 1.86 7.78
N SER A 78 2.83 2.73 8.62
CA SER A 78 3.18 2.43 10.00
C SER A 78 1.99 2.22 10.93
N ARG A 79 0.81 2.74 10.56
CA ARG A 79 -0.42 2.65 11.38
C ARG A 79 -0.87 1.21 11.63
N SER A 80 -0.62 0.31 10.68
CA SER A 80 -1.00 -1.10 10.79
C SER A 80 0.14 -2.00 11.29
N GLY A 81 1.33 -1.45 11.57
CA GLY A 81 2.45 -2.18 12.15
C GLY A 81 3.77 -1.97 11.40
N THR A 82 4.71 -2.89 11.60
CA THR A 82 6.08 -2.77 11.10
C THR A 82 6.27 -3.41 9.71
N PRO A 83 7.37 -3.11 8.99
CA PRO A 83 7.73 -3.86 7.79
C PRO A 83 7.85 -5.37 8.01
N GLU A 84 8.20 -5.81 9.22
CA GLU A 84 8.29 -7.23 9.56
C GLU A 84 6.92 -7.90 9.69
N ASP A 85 5.89 -7.14 10.07
CA ASP A 85 4.51 -7.61 10.13
C ASP A 85 3.88 -7.72 8.74
N LEU A 86 4.21 -6.80 7.83
CA LEU A 86 3.84 -6.95 6.41
C LEU A 86 4.50 -8.19 5.80
N LYS A 87 5.78 -8.46 6.09
CA LYS A 87 6.44 -9.70 5.65
C LYS A 87 5.72 -10.93 6.18
N TYR A 88 5.30 -10.92 7.45
CA TYR A 88 4.49 -12.00 8.04
C TYR A 88 3.17 -12.21 7.31
N LEU A 89 2.44 -11.14 7.01
CA LEU A 89 1.17 -11.20 6.27
C LEU A 89 1.36 -11.87 4.91
N VAL A 90 2.37 -11.44 4.14
CA VAL A 90 2.64 -11.99 2.80
C VAL A 90 3.03 -13.47 2.87
N ASP A 91 3.91 -13.85 3.80
CA ASP A 91 4.32 -15.25 3.97
C ASP A 91 3.15 -16.15 4.43
N LYS A 92 2.27 -15.62 5.31
CA LYS A 92 1.05 -16.33 5.73
C LYS A 92 0.04 -16.46 4.60
N ALA A 93 -0.09 -15.47 3.73
CA ALA A 93 -0.90 -15.59 2.52
C ALA A 93 -0.35 -16.70 1.60
N HIS A 94 0.98 -16.72 1.40
CA HIS A 94 1.63 -17.78 0.62
C HIS A 94 1.45 -19.17 1.22
N SER A 95 1.49 -19.33 2.56
CA SER A 95 1.24 -20.61 3.23
C SER A 95 -0.18 -21.14 2.98
N LEU A 96 -1.14 -20.25 2.75
CA LEU A 96 -2.53 -20.56 2.41
C LEU A 96 -2.75 -20.76 0.89
N GLY A 97 -1.69 -20.65 0.08
CA GLY A 97 -1.77 -20.75 -1.38
C GLY A 97 -2.34 -19.49 -2.06
N LEU A 98 -2.36 -18.36 -1.36
CA LEU A 98 -2.83 -17.07 -1.89
C LEU A 98 -1.66 -16.27 -2.46
N ARG A 99 -1.80 -15.76 -3.67
CA ARG A 99 -0.89 -14.73 -4.20
C ARG A 99 -1.22 -13.39 -3.55
N VAL A 100 -0.24 -12.49 -3.43
CA VAL A 100 -0.44 -11.12 -2.96
C VAL A 100 0.07 -10.15 -4.02
N LEU A 101 -0.79 -9.21 -4.39
CA LEU A 101 -0.49 -8.06 -5.23
C LEU A 101 -0.57 -6.80 -4.35
N MET A 102 0.08 -5.73 -4.80
CA MET A 102 0.22 -4.49 -4.05
C MET A 102 -0.18 -3.31 -4.93
N ASP A 103 -0.96 -2.37 -4.38
CA ASP A 103 -1.32 -1.13 -5.08
C ASP A 103 -0.10 -0.22 -5.25
N VAL A 104 0.41 -0.10 -6.47
CA VAL A 104 1.54 0.79 -6.78
C VAL A 104 1.01 2.13 -7.25
N VAL A 105 1.15 3.16 -6.41
CA VAL A 105 0.71 4.52 -6.71
C VAL A 105 1.90 5.32 -7.25
N HIS A 106 2.22 5.17 -8.52
CA HIS A 106 3.25 5.96 -9.22
C HIS A 106 2.64 6.99 -10.20
N SER A 107 1.34 7.24 -10.11
CA SER A 107 0.66 8.24 -10.94
C SER A 107 0.89 9.68 -10.43
N HIS A 108 1.13 9.85 -9.14
CA HIS A 108 1.36 11.13 -8.47
C HIS A 108 2.01 10.89 -7.09
N ALA A 109 2.36 11.99 -6.40
CA ALA A 109 2.76 11.99 -4.99
C ALA A 109 1.93 13.01 -4.19
N SER A 110 1.82 12.80 -2.88
CA SER A 110 1.23 13.78 -1.97
C SER A 110 1.92 15.15 -2.09
N ASN A 111 1.14 16.23 -2.01
CA ASN A 111 1.65 17.60 -1.92
C ASN A 111 2.10 17.98 -0.49
N ASN A 112 2.11 17.05 0.47
CA ASN A 112 2.56 17.33 1.83
C ASN A 112 4.08 17.59 1.86
N VAL A 113 4.45 18.83 2.20
CA VAL A 113 5.84 19.32 2.22
C VAL A 113 6.62 18.75 3.41
N THR A 114 5.99 18.58 4.56
CA THR A 114 6.68 18.19 5.80
C THR A 114 6.98 16.69 5.84
N ASP A 115 6.07 15.86 5.32
CA ASP A 115 6.10 14.41 5.52
C ASP A 115 6.51 13.60 4.28
N GLY A 116 6.61 14.23 3.10
CA GLY A 116 6.73 13.53 1.83
C GLY A 116 7.70 14.16 0.83
N LEU A 117 7.77 13.56 -0.36
CA LEU A 117 8.69 13.99 -1.43
C LEU A 117 8.53 15.46 -1.83
N ASN A 118 7.36 16.07 -1.61
CA ASN A 118 7.14 17.48 -1.91
C ASN A 118 8.07 18.43 -1.14
N GLY A 119 8.60 18.01 0.01
CA GLY A 119 9.58 18.77 0.78
C GLY A 119 10.93 18.99 0.08
N TYR A 120 11.23 18.22 -0.96
CA TYR A 120 12.45 18.35 -1.75
C TYR A 120 12.32 19.35 -2.90
N ASP A 121 11.12 19.87 -3.18
CA ASP A 121 10.93 20.96 -4.13
C ASP A 121 11.15 22.31 -3.43
N VAL A 122 12.30 22.92 -3.71
CA VAL A 122 12.70 24.24 -3.20
C VAL A 122 12.68 25.30 -4.30
N GLY A 123 11.99 25.03 -5.42
CA GLY A 123 11.89 25.93 -6.57
C GLY A 123 12.96 25.72 -7.65
N GLN A 124 13.71 24.62 -7.59
CA GLN A 124 14.69 24.24 -8.61
C GLN A 124 14.04 23.90 -9.96
N ASN A 125 14.85 23.76 -11.01
CA ASN A 125 14.35 23.34 -12.30
C ASN A 125 13.87 21.87 -12.26
N THR A 126 12.89 21.50 -13.08
CA THR A 126 12.31 20.13 -13.10
C THR A 126 13.35 19.02 -13.30
N HIS A 127 14.48 19.27 -13.98
CA HIS A 127 15.55 18.27 -14.14
C HIS A 127 16.27 17.91 -12.82
N GLU A 128 16.16 18.76 -11.79
CA GLU A 128 16.71 18.59 -10.44
C GLU A 128 15.61 18.32 -9.40
N SER A 129 14.38 18.06 -9.86
CA SER A 129 13.22 17.79 -9.01
C SER A 129 12.65 16.40 -9.30
N TYR A 130 11.93 15.85 -8.33
CA TYR A 130 11.08 14.68 -8.54
C TYR A 130 9.85 14.99 -9.39
N PHE A 131 9.51 16.26 -9.56
CA PHE A 131 8.26 16.71 -10.14
C PHE A 131 8.47 17.70 -11.27
N HIS A 132 7.49 17.78 -12.15
CA HIS A 132 7.33 18.94 -13.01
C HIS A 132 7.00 20.22 -12.23
N THR A 133 7.18 21.37 -12.89
CA THR A 133 6.84 22.71 -12.37
C THR A 133 5.60 23.28 -13.07
N GLY A 134 4.98 24.31 -12.48
CA GLY A 134 3.77 24.95 -13.01
C GLY A 134 2.58 23.99 -13.15
N ASP A 135 1.71 24.24 -14.13
CA ASP A 135 0.52 23.40 -14.41
C ASP A 135 0.87 21.93 -14.70
N ARG A 136 2.06 21.66 -15.27
CA ARG A 136 2.50 20.29 -15.58
C ARG A 136 2.86 19.50 -14.31
N GLY A 137 3.20 20.18 -13.22
CA GLY A 137 3.62 19.59 -11.96
C GLY A 137 2.52 19.27 -10.96
N TYR A 138 1.26 19.56 -11.29
CA TYR A 138 0.17 19.54 -10.33
C TYR A 138 -1.14 19.01 -10.92
N HIS A 139 -1.71 18.01 -10.26
CA HIS A 139 -2.97 17.37 -10.65
C HIS A 139 -4.16 18.03 -9.94
N LYS A 140 -4.84 18.97 -10.62
CA LYS A 140 -5.88 19.84 -10.03
C LYS A 140 -7.02 19.09 -9.32
N LEU A 141 -7.48 17.97 -9.88
CA LEU A 141 -8.60 17.21 -9.29
C LEU A 141 -8.18 16.42 -8.03
N TRP A 142 -6.92 16.01 -7.95
CA TRP A 142 -6.40 15.18 -6.87
C TRP A 142 -5.50 15.96 -5.92
N ASP A 143 -5.41 17.29 -6.05
CA ASP A 143 -4.55 18.14 -5.22
C ASP A 143 -3.16 17.53 -4.94
N SER A 144 -2.42 17.18 -6.00
CA SER A 144 -1.22 16.33 -5.88
C SER A 144 -0.10 16.74 -6.83
N ARG A 145 1.14 16.30 -6.53
CA ARG A 145 2.31 16.52 -7.38
C ARG A 145 2.45 15.44 -8.45
N LEU A 146 2.88 15.82 -9.65
CA LEU A 146 3.12 14.92 -10.77
C LEU A 146 4.61 14.76 -11.01
N PHE A 147 5.06 13.50 -11.12
CA PHE A 147 6.42 13.14 -11.48
C PHE A 147 6.88 13.80 -12.79
#